data_AF-A0A534MQ36-F1
#
_entry.id   AF-A0A534MQ36-F1
#
_cell.length_a   1.000
_cell.length_b   1.000
_cell.length_c   1.000
_cell.angle_alpha   90.00
_cell.angle_beta   90.00
_cell.angle_gamma   90.00
#
_symmetry.space_group_name_H-M   'P 1'
#
loop_
_entity.id
_entity.type
_entity.pdbx_description
1 polymer ?
#
loop_
_entity_poly.entity_id
_entity_poly.type
_entity_poly.pdbx_seq_one_letter_code
_entity_poly.pdbx_strand_id
1 'polypeptide(L)'
;MARRCPECYAELPDDAIWVCPTCGYTLRMPGSAKAGIVFMLLGLALLGVFVYGPENLGLNSGVVPTELANLTIANFPLLVVGAFALGAFLAAAAALKIRSEQARVAAA
;
A
#
# COMPACT_ATOMS: atom_id res chain seq x y z
N MET A 1 22.80 13.74 -2.62
CA MET A 1 21.44 13.77 -3.21
C MET A 1 21.62 13.69 -4.71
N ALA A 2 21.05 12.67 -5.37
CA ALA A 2 21.29 12.41 -6.79
C ALA A 2 20.69 13.56 -7.62
N ARG A 3 21.56 14.45 -8.13
CA ARG A 3 21.18 15.57 -9.01
C ARG A 3 20.88 15.16 -10.45
N ARG A 4 21.02 13.86 -10.75
CA ARG A 4 20.82 13.31 -12.09
C ARG A 4 19.86 12.14 -12.02
N CYS A 5 19.00 12.04 -13.04
CA CYS A 5 18.15 10.88 -13.22
C CYS A 5 19.01 9.62 -13.44
N PRO A 6 18.72 8.48 -12.80
CA PRO A 6 19.48 7.25 -12.99
C PRO A 6 19.32 6.63 -14.39
N GLU A 7 18.26 6.98 -15.10
CA GLU A 7 17.92 6.46 -16.43
C GLU A 7 18.50 7.35 -17.53
N CYS A 8 18.13 8.64 -17.57
CA CYS A 8 18.53 9.53 -18.66
C CYS A 8 19.73 10.44 -18.33
N TYR A 9 20.25 10.37 -17.10
CA TYR A 9 21.36 11.20 -16.61
C TYR A 9 21.17 12.73 -16.73
N ALA A 10 19.97 13.18 -17.09
CA ALA A 10 19.61 14.60 -17.16
C ALA A 10 19.68 15.25 -15.77
N GLU A 11 20.08 16.52 -15.74
CA GLU A 11 20.07 17.32 -14.54
C GLU A 11 18.63 17.58 -14.09
N LEU A 12 18.35 17.22 -12.83
CA LEU A 12 17.03 17.31 -12.26
C LEU A 12 16.82 18.70 -11.64
N PRO A 13 15.75 19.44 -12.00
CA PRO A 13 15.46 20.71 -11.35
C PRO A 13 15.07 20.48 -9.89
N ASP A 14 15.31 21.47 -9.02
CA ASP A 14 15.16 21.34 -7.56
C ASP A 14 13.71 21.01 -7.12
N ASP A 15 12.72 21.21 -8.00
CA ASP A 15 11.29 20.94 -7.79
C ASP A 15 10.81 19.59 -8.37
N ALA A 16 11.65 18.85 -9.10
CA ALA A 16 11.32 17.53 -9.65
C ALA A 16 11.38 16.44 -8.58
N ILE A 17 10.32 16.35 -7.77
CA ILE A 17 10.28 15.48 -6.58
C ILE A 17 9.74 14.07 -6.90
N TRP A 18 8.94 13.90 -7.96
CA TRP A 18 8.15 12.68 -8.20
C TRP A 18 8.48 11.95 -9.51
N VAL A 19 8.64 12.68 -10.61
CA VAL A 19 8.86 12.11 -11.96
C VAL A 19 9.93 12.96 -12.67
N CYS A 20 10.84 12.32 -13.40
CA CYS A 20 11.82 13.03 -14.21
C CYS A 20 11.13 13.73 -15.40
N PRO A 21 11.35 15.04 -15.60
CA PRO A 21 10.70 15.78 -16.68
C PRO A 21 11.15 15.33 -18.06
N THR A 22 12.39 14.82 -18.19
CA THR A 22 12.99 14.49 -19.49
C THR A 22 12.62 13.09 -19.99
N CYS A 23 12.52 12.09 -19.09
CA CYS A 23 12.29 10.69 -19.48
C CYS A 23 11.05 10.05 -18.85
N GLY A 24 10.35 10.73 -17.93
CA GLY A 24 9.16 10.18 -17.27
C GLY A 24 9.45 9.13 -16.19
N TYR A 25 10.71 8.92 -15.81
CA TYR A 25 11.09 7.97 -14.76
C TYR A 25 10.58 8.38 -13.37
N THR A 26 9.98 7.44 -12.63
CA THR A 26 9.46 7.68 -11.28
C THR A 26 10.57 7.65 -10.24
N LEU A 27 10.95 8.82 -9.73
CA LEU A 27 12.09 8.98 -8.82
C LEU A 27 11.73 8.67 -7.36
N ARG A 28 10.45 8.88 -6.98
CA ARG A 28 9.99 8.67 -5.61
C ARG A 28 8.64 7.97 -5.60
N MET A 29 8.55 6.87 -4.88
CA MET A 29 7.27 6.22 -4.61
C MET A 29 6.40 7.11 -3.71
N PRO A 30 5.12 7.36 -4.07
CA PRO A 30 4.18 8.06 -3.21
C PRO A 30 3.96 7.30 -1.89
N GLY A 31 3.84 8.07 -0.80
CA GLY A 31 3.59 7.49 0.54
C GLY A 31 2.32 6.64 0.60
N SER A 32 1.31 6.99 -0.23
CA SER A 32 0.09 6.19 -0.39
C SER A 32 0.35 4.80 -0.98
N ALA A 33 1.32 4.63 -1.89
CA ALA A 33 1.68 3.32 -2.41
C ALA A 33 2.29 2.43 -1.31
N LYS A 34 3.18 3.01 -0.47
CA LYS A 34 3.76 2.28 0.67
C LYS A 34 2.67 1.83 1.65
N ALA A 35 1.74 2.73 1.98
CA ALA A 35 0.61 2.39 2.85
C ALA A 35 -0.31 1.32 2.23
N GLY A 36 -0.59 1.41 0.92
CA GLY A 36 -1.38 0.41 0.20
C GLY A 36 -0.76 -0.99 0.25
N ILE A 37 0.56 -1.10 0.05
CA ILE A 37 1.28 -2.38 0.15
C ILE A 37 1.17 -2.98 1.56
N VAL A 38 1.33 -2.15 2.60
CA VAL A 38 1.20 -2.61 3.99
C VAL A 38 -0.21 -3.15 4.26
N PHE A 39 -1.25 -2.45 3.81
CA PHE A 39 -2.64 -2.92 3.96
C PHE A 39 -2.93 -4.21 3.17
N MET A 40 -2.34 -4.38 1.98
CA MET A 40 -2.46 -5.63 1.24
C MET A 40 -1.76 -6.80 1.94
N LEU A 41 -0.56 -6.59 2.50
CA LEU A 41 0.15 -7.61 3.28
C LEU A 41 -0.63 -7.98 4.56
N LEU A 42 -1.22 -6.98 5.22
CA LEU A 42 -2.07 -7.20 6.40
C LEU A 42 -3.31 -8.02 6.03
N GLY A 43 -3.98 -7.68 4.93
CA GLY A 43 -5.11 -8.46 4.41
C GLY A 43 -4.73 -9.90 4.12
N LEU A 44 -3.56 -10.13 3.50
CA LEU A 44 -3.05 -11.46 3.21
C LEU A 44 -2.78 -12.26 4.50
N ALA A 45 -2.17 -11.64 5.50
CA ALA A 45 -1.90 -12.26 6.79
C ALA A 45 -3.21 -12.65 7.50
N LEU A 46 -4.21 -11.76 7.51
CA LEU A 46 -5.53 -12.03 8.07
C LEU A 46 -6.21 -13.19 7.34
N LEU A 47 -6.15 -13.21 6.01
CA LEU A 47 -6.70 -14.30 5.21
C LEU A 47 -5.99 -15.63 5.50
N GLY A 48 -4.67 -15.62 5.67
CA GLY A 48 -3.90 -16.78 6.09
C GLY A 48 -4.37 -17.33 7.44
N VAL A 49 -4.59 -16.44 8.42
CA VAL A 49 -5.15 -16.80 9.73
C VAL A 49 -6.55 -17.40 9.62
N PHE A 50 -7.40 -16.83 8.76
CA PHE A 50 -8.74 -17.35 8.51
C PHE A 50 -8.73 -18.76 7.92
N VAL A 51 -7.87 -19.00 6.93
CA VAL A 51 -7.79 -20.27 6.21
C VAL A 51 -7.14 -21.37 7.07
N TYR A 52 -6.08 -21.04 7.82
CA TYR A 52 -5.42 -22.01 8.71
C TYR A 52 -6.22 -22.31 9.98
N GLY A 53 -7.10 -21.39 10.38
CA GLY A 53 -7.90 -21.49 11.60
C GLY A 53 -7.07 -21.22 12.86
N PRO A 54 -7.65 -20.55 13.88
CA PRO A 54 -6.95 -20.20 15.13
C PRO A 54 -6.47 -21.44 15.91
N GLU A 55 -7.09 -22.59 15.68
CA GLU A 55 -6.77 -23.89 16.28
C GLU A 55 -5.35 -24.37 15.91
N ASN A 56 -4.90 -24.06 14.70
CA ASN A 56 -3.55 -24.39 14.21
C ASN A 56 -2.51 -23.31 14.51
N LEU A 57 -2.94 -22.14 15.00
CA LEU A 57 -2.06 -21.01 15.34
C LEU A 57 -1.61 -21.04 16.82
N GLY A 58 -2.02 -22.06 17.58
CA GLY A 58 -1.65 -22.19 19.00
C GLY A 58 -2.28 -21.11 19.89
N LEU A 59 -3.31 -20.41 19.41
CA LEU A 59 -4.01 -19.32 20.11
C LEU A 59 -5.00 -19.86 21.15
N ASN A 60 -4.60 -20.87 21.91
CA ASN A 60 -5.35 -21.44 23.04
C ASN A 60 -5.24 -20.58 24.32
N SER A 61 -4.49 -19.48 24.28
CA SER A 61 -4.35 -18.58 25.42
C SER A 61 -5.56 -17.65 25.48
N GLY A 62 -6.34 -17.73 26.57
CA GLY A 62 -7.50 -16.89 26.88
C GLY A 62 -7.15 -15.42 27.19
N VAL A 63 -6.39 -14.79 26.28
CA VAL A 63 -5.92 -13.40 26.38
C VAL A 63 -7.00 -12.42 25.92
N VAL A 64 -7.98 -12.88 25.12
CA VAL A 64 -9.02 -12.02 24.55
C VAL A 64 -10.36 -12.30 25.24
N PRO A 65 -11.07 -11.28 25.75
CA PRO A 65 -12.41 -11.46 26.32
C PRO A 65 -13.37 -12.02 25.28
N THR A 66 -14.24 -12.93 25.70
CA THR A 66 -15.13 -13.73 24.84
C THR A 66 -16.03 -12.89 23.93
N GLU A 67 -16.54 -11.76 24.43
CA GLU A 67 -17.31 -10.77 23.66
C GLU A 67 -16.52 -10.20 22.49
N LEU A 68 -15.28 -9.79 22.74
CA LEU A 68 -14.42 -9.21 21.70
C LEU A 68 -14.04 -10.26 20.67
N ALA A 69 -13.73 -11.49 21.12
CA ALA A 69 -13.44 -12.63 20.26
C ALA A 69 -14.63 -12.99 19.36
N ASN A 70 -15.84 -13.01 19.91
CA ASN A 70 -17.04 -13.33 19.15
C ASN A 70 -17.33 -12.25 18.08
N LEU A 71 -17.11 -10.97 18.44
CA LEU A 71 -17.25 -9.85 17.53
C LEU A 71 -16.19 -9.89 16.40
N THR A 72 -14.93 -10.20 16.71
CA THR A 72 -13.87 -10.34 15.69
C THR A 72 -14.10 -11.53 14.81
N ILE A 73 -14.55 -12.68 15.32
CA ILE A 73 -14.85 -13.87 14.50
C ILE A 73 -16.02 -13.57 13.56
N ALA A 74 -17.12 -13.01 14.07
CA ALA A 74 -18.29 -12.70 13.27
C ALA A 74 -18.00 -11.68 12.15
N ASN A 75 -17.12 -10.70 12.42
CA ASN A 75 -16.74 -9.67 11.45
C ASN A 75 -15.41 -9.96 10.75
N PHE A 76 -14.79 -11.12 10.97
CA PHE A 76 -13.48 -11.44 10.41
C PHE A 76 -13.44 -11.35 8.88
N PRO A 77 -14.45 -11.90 8.15
CA PRO A 77 -14.50 -11.75 6.70
C PRO A 77 -14.56 -10.28 6.28
N LEU A 78 -15.32 -9.46 7.02
CA LEU A 78 -15.43 -8.03 6.76
C LEU A 78 -14.11 -7.29 6.99
N LEU A 79 -13.35 -7.68 8.02
CA LEU A 79 -12.01 -7.14 8.29
C LEU A 79 -11.01 -7.50 7.18
N VAL A 80 -11.03 -8.75 6.69
CA VAL A 80 -10.19 -9.18 5.55
C VAL A 80 -10.53 -8.37 4.31
N VAL A 81 -11.81 -8.31 3.94
CA VAL A 81 -12.27 -7.55 2.77
C VAL A 81 -11.97 -6.07 2.91
N GLY A 82 -12.17 -5.49 4.10
CA GLY A 82 -11.88 -4.10 4.40
C GLY A 82 -10.40 -3.75 4.27
N ALA A 83 -9.50 -4.60 4.77
CA ALA A 83 -8.05 -4.41 4.65
C ALA A 83 -7.60 -4.42 3.18
N PHE A 84 -8.09 -5.39 2.39
CA PHE A 84 -7.80 -5.45 0.97
C PHE A 84 -8.40 -4.28 0.18
N ALA A 85 -9.65 -3.91 0.47
CA ALA A 85 -10.32 -2.79 -0.18
C ALA A 85 -9.59 -1.47 0.07
N LEU A 86 -9.17 -1.22 1.32
CA LEU A 86 -8.43 -0.02 1.68
C LEU A 86 -7.02 -0.02 1.06
N GLY A 87 -6.34 -1.17 1.03
CA GLY A 87 -5.06 -1.33 0.34
C GLY A 87 -5.16 -1.05 -1.16
N ALA A 88 -6.19 -1.60 -1.83
CA ALA A 88 -6.47 -1.36 -3.24
C ALA A 88 -6.80 0.11 -3.51
N PHE A 89 -7.59 0.76 -2.65
CA PHE A 89 -7.92 2.17 -2.76
C PHE A 89 -6.68 3.06 -2.67
N LEU A 90 -5.79 2.82 -1.69
CA LEU A 90 -4.54 3.56 -1.55
C LEU A 90 -3.59 3.37 -2.72
N ALA A 91 -3.52 2.15 -3.26
CA ALA A 91 -2.75 1.84 -4.47
C ALA A 91 -3.32 2.57 -5.71
N ALA A 92 -4.64 2.61 -5.86
CA ALA A 92 -5.30 3.34 -6.94
C ALA A 92 -5.05 4.86 -6.82
N ALA A 93 -5.16 5.43 -5.62
CA ALA A 93 -4.86 6.84 -5.37
C ALA A 93 -3.39 7.17 -5.67
N ALA A 94 -2.46 6.28 -5.32
CA ALA A 94 -1.05 6.40 -5.68
C ALA A 94 -0.84 6.39 -7.21
N ALA A 95 -1.50 5.49 -7.93
CA ALA A 95 -1.41 5.40 -9.39
C ALA A 95 -1.96 6.67 -10.07
N LEU A 96 -3.09 7.20 -9.59
CA LEU A 96 -3.65 8.46 -10.08
C LEU A 96 -2.69 9.63 -9.86
N LYS A 97 -2.04 9.71 -8.70
CA LYS A 97 -1.05 10.75 -8.41
C LYS A 97 0.18 10.65 -9.33
N ILE A 98 0.66 9.45 -9.61
CA ILE A 98 1.77 9.26 -10.56
C ILE A 98 1.33 9.69 -11.97
N ARG A 99 0.13 9.30 -12.41
CA ARG A 99 -0.41 9.68 -13.72
C ARG A 99 -0.62 11.19 -13.86
N SER A 100 -1.08 11.87 -12.81
CA SER A 100 -1.24 13.33 -12.83
C SER A 100 0.10 14.05 -12.95
N GLU A 101 1.14 13.57 -12.25
CA GLU A 101 2.48 14.14 -12.37
C GLU A 101 3.10 13.87 -13.74
N GLN A 102 2.90 12.66 -14.29
CA GLN A 102 3.31 12.34 -15.67
C GLN A 102 2.60 13.23 -16.70
N ALA A 103 1.29 13.46 -16.53
CA ALA A 103 0.53 14.36 -17.41
C ALA A 103 1.00 15.82 -17.28
N ARG A 104 1.33 16.27 -16.06
CA ARG A 104 1.88 17.62 -15.82
C ARG A 104 3.22 17.82 -16.52
N VAL A 105 4.09 16.82 -16.45
CA VAL A 105 5.39 16.80 -17.15
C VAL A 105 5.21 16.78 -18.66
N ALA A 106 4.30 15.96 -19.19
CA ALA A 106 4.06 15.88 -20.63
C ALA A 106 3.44 17.16 -21.23
N ALA A 107 2.81 17.99 -20.40
CA ALA A 107 2.20 19.26 -20.80
C ALA A 107 3.12 20.49 -20.60
N ALA A 108 4.30 20.31 -20.00
CA ALA A 108 5.30 21.34 -19.77
C ALA A 108 6.41 21.29 -20.83
#